data_AF-A0A6G3ME65-F1
#
_entry.id   AF-A0A6G3ME65-F1
#
_cell.length_a   1.000
_cell.length_b   1.000
_cell.length_c   1.000
_cell.angle_alpha   90.00
_cell.angle_beta   90.00
_cell.angle_gamma   90.00
#
_symmetry.space_group_name_H-M   'P 1'
#
loop_
_entity.id
_entity.type
_entity.pdbx_description
1 polymer ?
#
loop_
_entity_poly.entity_id
_entity_poly.type
_entity_poly.pdbx_seq_one_letter_code
_entity_poly.pdbx_strand_id
1 'polypeptide(L)'
;NGIFTKLKNFMIFQGDIEKIISENTKERTYIFEKFSGSDRYSKQYETCKKRLKTEMDQFTSALRKKREAITEKRKLDLEKHEAGKYNDLKNKIISHESDIILLQLHSLNISLESLKSSHEKLIHEKSQIIAELNNKRELYTGLKSSSAKLFRIISLLENNIKNSELKINQIKPKYDANKTKIAYLESKVVNDKKSLERIELNQAKIQTKIRELEKSIDEAEKLQAAIEKQSNLILNQNQINEELYSEYTDLKETFKISALPLQNQLNAHINERDLILSEIQSINSSLLQLDKRKEILMDNENDIMYRKNKLNENLCMLQKIFHEKQNNHVQLSIEIQDAKISKDQTQKKMDELTESLSLYKIDIIEGENQKRLNHINEKLKLFFPGVRGRFGDLIEPIHRRYSVALTKVIGRHVEAFVVDNHNVAFDCIEYLREQQLGRAIFLPLNGIRTKSIDEKYRQLGGTTKLLVDIINFDTFLKPIVNFVFGNTLVCDDIDEALKVSMGYLERRKVVSLDGTLFLKNGIISGGSISLKRKAQRWDAKRLGEFRSQKEDLQKSIRIQTEIIEKERSLDDMHFEIRKLQQDSLYSTNEFAHLVLLIA
;
A
#
# COMPACT_ATOMS: atom_id res chain seq x y z
N ASN A 1 -69.96 27.32 128.20
CA ASN A 1 -69.86 28.15 129.42
C ASN A 1 -69.34 29.54 129.09
N GLY A 2 -70.13 30.58 129.41
CA GLY A 2 -69.70 31.99 129.51
C GLY A 2 -69.67 32.77 128.19
N ILE A 3 -70.76 33.41 127.73
CA ILE A 3 -71.27 34.73 128.15
C ILE A 3 -70.33 35.89 127.73
N PHE A 4 -70.71 36.51 126.61
CA PHE A 4 -70.45 37.89 126.14
C PHE A 4 -69.02 38.37 125.87
N THR A 5 -68.74 38.71 124.61
CA THR A 5 -67.98 39.90 124.12
C THR A 5 -67.76 39.72 122.61
N LYS A 6 -68.69 40.06 121.73
CA LYS A 6 -68.95 41.44 121.29
C LYS A 6 -70.31 41.44 120.55
N LEU A 7 -71.39 41.52 121.31
CA LEU A 7 -72.66 42.06 120.82
C LEU A 7 -72.48 43.57 120.64
N LYS A 8 -72.03 43.99 119.45
CA LYS A 8 -72.23 45.36 118.98
C LYS A 8 -72.48 45.30 117.48
N ASN A 9 -73.68 45.75 117.09
CA ASN A 9 -74.16 46.03 115.73
C ASN A 9 -75.15 45.01 115.14
N PHE A 10 -76.23 44.72 115.89
CA PHE A 10 -77.55 44.42 115.30
C PHE A 10 -78.52 45.61 115.46
N MET A 11 -77.98 46.81 115.66
CA MET A 11 -78.68 48.05 115.35
C MET A 11 -78.08 48.57 114.05
N ILE A 12 -78.86 48.50 112.99
CA ILE A 12 -78.54 49.22 111.76
C ILE A 12 -79.26 50.55 111.92
N PHE A 13 -78.53 51.67 111.98
CA PHE A 13 -79.18 52.97 111.99
C PHE A 13 -79.98 53.12 110.70
N GLN A 14 -81.15 53.75 110.74
CA GLN A 14 -82.09 53.79 109.61
C GLN A 14 -81.51 54.45 108.32
N GLY A 15 -80.33 55.10 108.40
CA GLY A 15 -79.55 55.59 107.25
C GLY A 15 -78.37 54.71 106.79
N ASP A 16 -78.01 53.64 107.51
CA ASP A 16 -76.92 52.73 107.11
C ASP A 16 -77.34 51.71 106.05
N ILE A 17 -78.64 51.39 105.95
CA ILE A 17 -79.20 50.54 104.89
C ILE A 17 -79.15 51.27 103.53
N GLU A 18 -79.46 52.58 103.52
CA GLU A 18 -79.36 53.40 102.30
C GLU A 18 -77.90 53.57 101.86
N LYS A 19 -76.95 53.69 102.80
CA LYS A 19 -75.51 53.73 102.49
C LYS A 19 -75.02 52.46 101.78
N ILE A 20 -75.40 51.27 102.26
CA ILE A 20 -75.03 49.98 101.63
C ILE A 20 -75.60 49.87 100.20
N ILE A 21 -76.75 50.51 99.94
CA ILE A 21 -77.40 50.54 98.62
C ILE A 21 -76.76 51.59 97.70
N SER A 22 -76.18 52.67 98.24
CA SER A 22 -75.54 53.75 97.47
C SER A 22 -74.04 53.56 97.20
N GLU A 23 -73.35 52.63 97.88
CA GLU A 23 -71.91 52.39 97.69
C GLU A 23 -71.59 51.60 96.40
N ASN A 24 -70.35 51.77 95.91
CA ASN A 24 -69.85 51.15 94.69
C ASN A 24 -69.74 49.62 94.86
N THR A 25 -69.88 48.86 93.77
CA THR A 25 -69.95 47.38 93.81
C THR A 25 -68.78 46.72 94.54
N LYS A 26 -67.58 47.31 94.48
CA LYS A 26 -66.40 46.85 95.22
C LYS A 26 -66.50 47.04 96.74
N GLU A 27 -67.04 48.17 97.18
CA GLU A 27 -67.22 48.49 98.61
C GLU A 27 -68.32 47.62 99.22
N ARG A 28 -69.42 47.42 98.48
CA ARG A 28 -70.48 46.49 98.85
C ARG A 28 -69.94 45.05 99.00
N THR A 29 -69.07 44.61 98.10
CA THR A 29 -68.44 43.27 98.18
C THR A 29 -67.50 43.18 99.38
N TYR A 30 -66.73 44.24 99.68
CA TYR A 30 -65.86 44.31 100.85
C TYR A 30 -66.64 44.24 102.18
N ILE A 31 -67.82 44.87 102.24
CA ILE A 31 -68.73 44.76 103.40
C ILE A 31 -69.20 43.32 103.58
N PHE A 32 -69.63 42.65 102.50
CA PHE A 32 -70.02 41.23 102.55
C PHE A 32 -68.87 40.31 102.94
N GLU A 33 -67.65 40.55 102.46
CA GLU A 33 -66.44 39.78 102.82
C GLU A 33 -66.05 39.95 104.30
N LYS A 34 -66.32 41.13 104.89
CA LYS A 34 -66.18 41.36 106.33
C LYS A 34 -67.22 40.60 107.15
N PHE A 35 -68.48 40.57 106.69
CA PHE A 35 -69.55 39.83 107.36
C PHE A 35 -69.36 38.31 107.30
N SER A 36 -68.86 37.76 106.18
CA SER A 36 -68.60 36.32 106.05
C SER A 36 -67.30 35.84 106.71
N GLY A 37 -66.44 36.77 107.15
CA GLY A 37 -65.10 36.46 107.70
C GLY A 37 -64.05 36.08 106.65
N SER A 38 -64.40 36.12 105.36
CA SER A 38 -63.52 35.78 104.22
C SER A 38 -62.38 36.79 104.02
N ASP A 39 -62.54 38.04 104.51
CA ASP A 39 -61.50 39.09 104.50
C ASP A 39 -60.16 38.62 105.13
N ARG A 40 -60.21 37.71 106.12
CA ARG A 40 -59.02 37.12 106.75
C ARG A 40 -58.13 36.36 105.77
N TYR A 41 -58.69 35.76 104.73
CA TYR A 41 -57.99 34.97 103.72
C TYR A 41 -57.68 35.76 102.44
N SER A 42 -58.26 36.95 102.26
CA SER A 42 -58.05 37.81 101.09
C SER A 42 -56.56 38.12 100.86
N LYS A 43 -55.82 38.45 101.92
CA LYS A 43 -54.37 38.69 101.85
C LYS A 43 -53.57 37.45 101.43
N GLN A 44 -53.94 36.26 101.93
CA GLN A 44 -53.29 34.99 101.58
C GLN A 44 -53.62 34.58 100.14
N TYR A 45 -54.85 34.84 99.68
CA TYR A 45 -55.26 34.62 98.30
C TYR A 45 -54.49 35.52 97.33
N GLU A 46 -54.38 36.82 97.63
CA GLU A 46 -53.63 37.76 96.78
C GLU A 46 -52.13 37.45 96.73
N THR A 47 -51.50 37.05 97.84
CA THR A 47 -50.09 36.60 97.82
C THR A 47 -49.91 35.30 97.04
N CYS A 48 -50.79 34.31 97.21
CA CYS A 48 -50.77 33.08 96.42
C CYS A 48 -51.04 33.34 94.93
N LYS A 49 -51.94 34.25 94.57
CA LYS A 49 -52.24 34.63 93.19
C LYS A 49 -51.08 35.37 92.54
N LYS A 50 -50.39 36.26 93.26
CA LYS A 50 -49.14 36.89 92.79
C LYS A 50 -48.04 35.85 92.59
N ARG A 51 -47.87 34.92 93.53
CA ARG A 51 -46.90 33.83 93.40
C ARG A 51 -47.22 32.92 92.23
N LEU A 52 -48.48 32.55 92.03
CA LEU A 52 -48.93 31.78 90.87
C LEU A 52 -48.59 32.50 89.57
N LYS A 53 -48.88 33.80 89.47
CA LYS A 53 -48.51 34.60 88.30
C LYS A 53 -47.00 34.62 88.05
N THR A 54 -46.18 34.86 89.07
CA THR A 54 -44.72 34.88 88.91
C THR A 54 -44.17 33.51 88.48
N GLU A 55 -44.70 32.42 89.03
CA GLU A 55 -44.31 31.06 88.63
C GLU A 55 -44.78 30.73 87.20
N MET A 56 -45.98 31.17 86.79
CA MET A 56 -46.47 31.03 85.42
C MET A 56 -45.64 31.85 84.43
N ASP A 57 -45.23 33.07 84.79
CA ASP A 57 -44.37 33.92 83.96
C ASP A 57 -42.95 33.32 83.84
N GLN A 58 -42.41 32.75 84.92
CA GLN A 58 -41.15 32.01 84.88
C GLN A 58 -41.26 30.74 84.02
N PHE A 59 -42.35 29.98 84.14
CA PHE A 59 -42.60 28.78 83.34
C PHE A 59 -42.73 29.10 81.85
N THR A 60 -43.48 30.15 81.49
CA THR A 60 -43.62 30.58 80.09
C THR A 60 -42.30 31.10 79.53
N SER A 61 -41.51 31.83 80.31
CA SER A 61 -40.15 32.25 79.92
C SER A 61 -39.21 31.05 79.71
N ALA A 62 -39.24 30.06 80.60
CA ALA A 62 -38.46 28.83 80.46
C ALA A 62 -38.88 28.01 79.23
N LEU A 63 -40.18 27.91 78.94
CA LEU A 63 -40.68 27.28 77.71
C LEU A 63 -40.25 28.02 76.44
N ARG A 64 -40.25 29.35 76.48
CA ARG A 64 -39.76 30.17 75.36
C ARG A 64 -38.27 29.92 75.13
N LYS A 65 -37.44 29.98 76.17
CA LYS A 65 -36.00 29.65 76.09
C LYS A 65 -35.76 28.24 75.56
N LYS A 66 -36.54 27.25 76.02
CA LYS A 66 -36.47 25.88 75.52
C LYS A 66 -36.81 25.80 74.03
N ARG A 67 -37.84 26.51 73.57
CA ARG A 67 -38.21 26.56 72.14
C ARG A 67 -37.12 27.22 71.30
N GLU A 68 -36.58 28.35 71.77
CA GLU A 68 -35.47 29.06 71.12
C GLU A 68 -34.23 28.15 70.99
N ALA A 69 -33.83 27.48 72.08
CA ALA A 69 -32.72 26.52 72.05
C ALA A 69 -32.96 25.32 71.12
N ILE A 70 -34.20 24.80 71.03
CA ILE A 70 -34.53 23.74 70.06
C ILE A 70 -34.43 24.24 68.62
N THR A 71 -34.88 25.46 68.34
CA THR A 71 -34.77 26.05 66.99
C THR A 71 -33.32 26.34 66.63
N GLU A 72 -32.51 26.80 67.57
CA GLU A 72 -31.08 27.05 67.38
C GLU A 72 -30.32 25.74 67.16
N LYS A 73 -30.59 24.71 67.97
CA LYS A 73 -30.03 23.37 67.75
C LYS A 73 -30.35 22.83 66.36
N ARG A 74 -31.60 22.97 65.89
CA ARG A 74 -31.97 22.54 64.54
C ARG A 74 -31.21 23.29 63.45
N LYS A 75 -30.96 24.60 63.63
CA LYS A 75 -30.12 25.38 62.69
C LYS A 75 -28.68 24.87 62.69
N LEU A 76 -28.09 24.67 63.87
CA LEU A 76 -26.73 24.14 64.01
C LEU A 76 -26.59 22.72 63.44
N ASP A 77 -27.60 21.86 63.60
CA ASP A 77 -27.61 20.51 63.01
C ASP A 77 -27.64 20.57 61.47
N LEU A 78 -28.39 21.52 60.89
CA LEU A 78 -28.40 21.77 59.44
C LEU A 78 -27.04 22.28 58.96
N GLU A 79 -26.47 23.29 59.62
CA GLU A 79 -25.15 23.84 59.30
C GLU A 79 -24.05 22.79 59.41
N LYS A 80 -24.09 21.92 60.43
CA LYS A 80 -23.16 20.79 60.57
C LYS A 80 -23.29 19.81 59.40
N HIS A 81 -24.50 19.48 58.99
CA HIS A 81 -24.74 18.57 57.87
C HIS A 81 -24.29 19.17 56.54
N GLU A 82 -24.49 20.47 56.32
CA GLU A 82 -23.97 21.20 55.16
C GLU A 82 -22.43 21.24 55.16
N ALA A 83 -21.80 21.51 56.30
CA ALA A 83 -20.35 21.47 56.45
C ALA A 83 -19.78 20.06 56.20
N GLY A 84 -20.47 19.02 56.64
CA GLY A 84 -20.12 17.62 56.37
C GLY A 84 -20.14 17.32 54.87
N LYS A 85 -21.24 17.68 54.18
CA LYS A 85 -21.35 17.54 52.73
C LYS A 85 -20.28 18.31 51.97
N TYR A 86 -19.97 19.53 52.42
CA TYR A 86 -18.91 20.34 51.82
C TYR A 86 -17.54 19.65 51.94
N ASN A 87 -17.20 19.12 53.11
CA ASN A 87 -15.94 18.40 53.33
C ASN A 87 -15.88 17.11 52.49
N ASP A 88 -16.97 16.35 52.39
CA ASP A 88 -17.04 15.15 51.55
C ASP A 88 -16.85 15.49 50.06
N LEU A 89 -17.49 16.56 49.58
CA LEU A 89 -17.33 17.04 48.21
C LEU A 89 -15.91 17.55 47.97
N LYS A 90 -15.32 18.28 48.92
CA LYS A 90 -13.94 18.76 48.84
C LYS A 90 -12.95 17.59 48.76
N ASN A 91 -13.14 16.54 49.57
CA ASN A 91 -12.31 15.34 49.52
C ASN A 91 -12.44 14.60 48.19
N LYS A 92 -13.66 14.54 47.61
CA LYS A 92 -13.89 13.98 46.28
C LYS A 92 -13.22 14.79 45.17
N ILE A 93 -13.23 16.12 45.27
CA ILE A 93 -12.51 16.98 44.33
C ILE A 93 -11.02 16.69 44.41
N ILE A 94 -10.44 16.65 45.61
CA ILE A 94 -9.01 16.35 45.80
C ILE A 94 -8.65 14.96 45.24
N SER A 95 -9.49 13.94 45.48
CA SER A 95 -9.25 12.60 44.92
C SER A 95 -9.30 12.61 43.39
N HIS A 96 -10.29 13.29 42.79
CA HIS A 96 -10.40 13.37 41.34
C HIS A 96 -9.27 14.20 40.70
N GLU A 97 -8.82 15.27 41.35
CA GLU A 97 -7.63 16.01 40.93
C GLU A 97 -6.38 15.11 40.95
N SER A 98 -6.23 14.28 41.99
CA SER A 98 -5.13 13.32 42.06
C SER A 98 -5.21 12.25 40.96
N ASP A 99 -6.41 11.75 40.66
CA ASP A 99 -6.64 10.80 39.57
C ASP A 99 -6.29 11.41 38.20
N ILE A 100 -6.67 12.67 37.97
CA ILE A 100 -6.35 13.40 36.73
C ILE A 100 -4.83 13.53 36.58
N ILE A 101 -4.12 13.91 37.65
CA ILE A 101 -2.66 14.02 37.63
C ILE A 101 -2.02 12.65 37.37
N LEU A 102 -2.52 11.58 37.99
CA LEU A 102 -2.05 10.22 37.76
C LEU A 102 -2.27 9.77 36.31
N LEU A 103 -3.43 10.07 35.72
CA LEU A 103 -3.72 9.78 34.32
C LEU A 103 -2.82 10.57 33.37
N GLN A 104 -2.56 11.85 33.67
CA GLN A 104 -1.62 12.68 32.92
C GLN A 104 -0.20 12.09 32.99
N LEU A 105 0.28 11.72 34.18
CA LEU A 105 1.57 11.06 34.36
C LEU A 105 1.64 9.72 33.62
N HIS A 106 0.57 8.92 33.64
CA HIS A 106 0.53 7.65 32.91
C HIS A 106 0.61 7.86 31.40
N SER A 107 -0.15 8.82 30.87
CA SER A 107 -0.11 9.16 29.43
C SER A 107 1.26 9.69 28.99
N LEU A 108 1.91 10.49 29.85
CA LEU A 108 3.28 10.94 29.65
C LEU A 108 4.25 9.77 29.68
N ASN A 109 4.08 8.82 30.59
CA ASN A 109 4.95 7.66 30.69
C ASN A 109 4.83 6.74 29.47
N ILE A 110 3.62 6.49 28.97
CA ILE A 110 3.39 5.75 27.71
C ILE A 110 4.07 6.47 26.54
N SER A 111 3.91 7.79 26.46
CA SER A 111 4.56 8.61 25.43
C SER A 111 6.09 8.50 25.53
N LEU A 112 6.64 8.54 26.74
CA LEU A 112 8.06 8.42 27.01
C LEU A 112 8.61 7.03 26.65
N GLU A 113 7.90 5.94 26.97
CA GLU A 113 8.25 4.58 26.56
C GLU A 113 8.23 4.43 25.03
N SER A 114 7.22 4.98 24.36
CA SER A 114 7.15 4.97 22.90
C SER A 114 8.34 5.73 22.27
N LEU A 115 8.68 6.91 22.81
CA LEU A 115 9.84 7.71 22.39
C LEU A 115 11.16 6.98 22.63
N LYS A 116 11.33 6.32 23.79
CA LYS A 116 12.50 5.49 24.09
C LYS A 116 12.66 4.35 23.08
N SER A 117 11.58 3.62 22.80
CA SER A 117 11.62 2.52 21.82
C SER A 117 11.94 3.02 20.41
N SER A 118 11.43 4.20 20.02
CA SER A 118 11.78 4.84 18.74
C SER A 118 13.25 5.28 18.72
N HIS A 119 13.78 5.78 19.83
CA HIS A 119 15.17 6.19 19.93
C HIS A 119 16.13 4.99 19.83
N GLU A 120 15.80 3.88 20.49
CA GLU A 120 16.59 2.64 20.39
C GLU A 120 16.61 2.08 18.96
N LYS A 121 15.48 2.12 18.24
CA LYS A 121 15.41 1.76 16.82
C LYS A 121 16.33 2.65 15.98
N LEU A 122 16.26 3.97 16.16
CA LEU A 122 17.13 4.92 15.44
C LEU A 122 18.61 4.73 15.76
N ILE A 123 18.98 4.39 17.00
CA ILE A 123 20.35 4.04 17.36
C ILE A 123 20.80 2.78 16.62
N HIS A 124 19.94 1.77 16.53
CA HIS A 124 20.24 0.53 15.82
C HIS A 124 20.38 0.76 14.30
N GLU A 125 19.49 1.53 13.69
CA GLU A 125 19.59 1.92 12.27
C GLU A 125 20.87 2.71 12.01
N LYS A 126 21.20 3.67 12.88
CA LYS A 126 22.45 4.43 12.78
C LYS A 126 23.69 3.53 12.85
N SER A 127 23.71 2.54 13.74
CA SER A 127 24.85 1.64 13.88
C SER A 127 25.00 0.71 12.67
N GLN A 128 23.90 0.23 12.08
CA GLN A 128 23.89 -0.51 10.83
C GLN A 128 24.44 0.32 9.67
N ILE A 129 23.96 1.56 9.51
CA ILE A 129 24.45 2.48 8.47
C ILE A 129 25.94 2.75 8.63
N ILE A 130 26.44 2.96 9.86
CA ILE A 130 27.88 3.16 10.11
C ILE A 130 28.68 1.92 9.71
N ALA A 131 28.20 0.72 10.03
CA ALA A 131 28.86 -0.53 9.64
C ALA A 131 28.94 -0.69 8.11
N GLU A 132 27.85 -0.42 7.39
CA GLU A 132 27.82 -0.43 5.93
C GLU A 132 28.76 0.60 5.32
N LEU A 133 28.83 1.81 5.89
CA LEU A 133 29.70 2.89 5.44
C LEU A 133 31.17 2.51 5.61
N ASN A 134 31.53 1.85 6.72
CA ASN A 134 32.88 1.35 6.95
C ASN A 134 33.25 0.24 5.96
N ASN A 135 32.35 -0.73 5.70
CA ASN A 135 32.58 -1.77 4.68
C ASN A 135 32.80 -1.16 3.28
N LYS A 136 31.98 -0.16 2.90
CA LYS A 136 32.15 0.56 1.63
C LYS A 136 33.47 1.33 1.57
N ARG A 137 33.92 1.92 2.69
CA ARG A 137 35.23 2.59 2.76
C ARG A 137 36.39 1.62 2.57
N GLU A 138 36.34 0.44 3.16
CA GLU A 138 37.37 -0.59 2.97
C GLU A 138 37.42 -1.10 1.52
N LEU A 139 36.26 -1.34 0.91
CA LEU A 139 36.20 -1.71 -0.52
C LEU A 139 36.77 -0.60 -1.40
N TYR A 140 36.46 0.66 -1.10
CA TYR A 140 36.99 1.81 -1.84
C TYR A 140 38.50 1.96 -1.71
N THR A 141 39.07 1.80 -0.51
CA THR A 141 40.53 1.83 -0.32
C THR A 141 41.21 0.66 -1.04
N GLY A 142 40.60 -0.53 -1.02
CA GLY A 142 41.04 -1.70 -1.79
C GLY A 142 41.06 -1.43 -3.31
N LEU A 143 39.98 -0.90 -3.86
CA LEU A 143 39.88 -0.51 -5.28
C LEU A 143 40.87 0.58 -5.65
N LYS A 144 41.05 1.61 -4.80
CA LYS A 144 42.04 2.68 -5.02
C LYS A 144 43.47 2.14 -5.08
N SER A 145 43.81 1.19 -4.21
CA SER A 145 45.13 0.54 -4.22
C SER A 145 45.34 -0.30 -5.50
N SER A 146 44.31 -0.99 -5.96
CA SER A 146 44.34 -1.81 -7.17
C SER A 146 44.42 -0.95 -8.43
N SER A 147 43.67 0.15 -8.48
CA SER A 147 43.77 1.17 -9.53
C SER A 147 45.19 1.76 -9.60
N ALA A 148 45.80 2.10 -8.47
CA ALA A 148 47.18 2.59 -8.44
C ALA A 148 48.19 1.55 -8.97
N LYS A 149 47.99 0.26 -8.70
CA LYS A 149 48.80 -0.83 -9.28
C LYS A 149 48.60 -0.93 -10.79
N LEU A 150 47.37 -0.85 -11.28
CA LEU A 150 47.05 -0.87 -12.71
C LEU A 150 47.67 0.33 -13.44
N PHE A 151 47.61 1.54 -12.87
CA PHE A 151 48.29 2.71 -13.44
C PHE A 151 49.80 2.53 -13.58
N ARG A 152 50.45 1.89 -12.59
CA ARG A 152 51.89 1.54 -12.72
C ARG A 152 52.14 0.53 -13.83
N ILE A 153 51.30 -0.48 -13.96
CA ILE A 153 51.42 -1.50 -15.02
C ILE A 153 51.21 -0.87 -16.39
N ILE A 154 50.19 -0.03 -16.56
CA ILE A 154 49.93 0.70 -17.80
C ILE A 154 51.14 1.57 -18.17
N SER A 155 51.69 2.33 -17.23
CA SER A 155 52.87 3.17 -17.49
C SER A 155 54.11 2.35 -17.91
N LEU A 156 54.31 1.16 -17.32
CA LEU A 156 55.38 0.25 -17.73
C LEU A 156 55.13 -0.32 -19.13
N LEU A 157 53.90 -0.70 -19.45
CA LEU A 157 53.53 -1.19 -20.77
C LEU A 157 53.68 -0.12 -21.85
N GLU A 158 53.25 1.11 -21.59
CA GLU A 158 53.43 2.25 -22.50
C GLU A 158 54.90 2.53 -22.79
N ASN A 159 55.77 2.47 -21.77
CA ASN A 159 57.21 2.60 -21.96
C ASN A 159 57.80 1.43 -22.78
N ASN A 160 57.32 0.20 -22.56
CA ASN A 160 57.73 -0.95 -23.34
C ASN A 160 57.28 -0.86 -24.80
N ILE A 161 56.07 -0.37 -25.06
CA ILE A 161 55.55 -0.10 -26.41
C ILE A 161 56.42 0.94 -27.10
N LYS A 162 56.68 2.10 -26.46
CA LYS A 162 57.59 3.13 -27.01
C LYS A 162 58.97 2.57 -27.35
N ASN A 163 59.56 1.78 -26.46
CA ASN A 163 60.86 1.15 -26.71
C ASN A 163 60.81 0.17 -27.89
N SER A 164 59.69 -0.53 -28.06
CA SER A 164 59.51 -1.48 -29.16
C SER A 164 59.28 -0.77 -30.49
N GLU A 165 58.50 0.32 -30.51
CA GLU A 165 58.33 1.21 -31.66
C GLU A 165 59.65 1.83 -32.10
N LEU A 166 60.50 2.27 -31.16
CA LEU A 166 61.84 2.77 -31.46
C LEU A 166 62.70 1.68 -32.14
N LYS A 167 62.66 0.44 -31.64
CA LYS A 167 63.37 -0.69 -32.26
C LYS A 167 62.83 -1.00 -33.66
N ILE A 168 61.51 -0.98 -33.84
CA ILE A 168 60.87 -1.18 -35.16
C ILE A 168 61.32 -0.10 -36.13
N ASN A 169 61.28 1.18 -35.73
CA ASN A 169 61.70 2.31 -36.55
C ASN A 169 63.20 2.25 -36.92
N GLN A 170 64.05 1.63 -36.10
CA GLN A 170 65.45 1.39 -36.45
C GLN A 170 65.65 0.21 -37.42
N ILE A 171 64.82 -0.82 -37.34
CA ILE A 171 64.92 -2.03 -38.19
C ILE A 171 64.26 -1.81 -39.56
N LYS A 172 63.13 -1.09 -39.62
CA LYS A 172 62.36 -0.81 -40.84
C LYS A 172 63.21 -0.28 -42.01
N PRO A 173 64.08 0.74 -41.86
CA PRO A 173 64.92 1.21 -42.96
C PRO A 173 65.95 0.18 -43.41
N LYS A 174 66.46 -0.67 -42.50
CA LYS A 174 67.36 -1.78 -42.87
C LYS A 174 66.61 -2.87 -43.64
N TYR A 175 65.38 -3.17 -43.23
CA TYR A 175 64.50 -4.09 -43.94
C TYR A 175 64.17 -3.59 -45.35
N ASP A 176 63.79 -2.32 -45.50
CA ASP A 176 63.46 -1.72 -46.80
C ASP A 176 64.70 -1.64 -47.72
N ALA A 177 65.88 -1.33 -47.17
CA ALA A 177 67.15 -1.37 -47.89
C ALA A 177 67.50 -2.80 -48.34
N ASN A 178 67.29 -3.81 -47.51
CA ASN A 178 67.52 -5.20 -47.90
C ASN A 178 66.49 -5.69 -48.92
N LYS A 179 65.22 -5.31 -48.78
CA LYS A 179 64.15 -5.66 -49.74
C LYS A 179 64.43 -5.09 -51.12
N THR A 180 64.84 -3.83 -51.21
CA THR A 180 65.24 -3.21 -52.50
C THR A 180 66.49 -3.88 -53.08
N LYS A 181 67.45 -4.28 -52.22
CA LYS A 181 68.64 -5.02 -52.65
C LYS A 181 68.33 -6.42 -53.18
N ILE A 182 67.40 -7.13 -52.55
CA ILE A 182 66.90 -8.42 -53.03
C ILE A 182 66.22 -8.25 -54.40
N ALA A 183 65.30 -7.28 -54.53
CA ALA A 183 64.64 -7.02 -55.81
C ALA A 183 65.64 -6.68 -56.94
N TYR A 184 66.69 -5.91 -56.63
CA TYR A 184 67.78 -5.66 -57.57
C TYR A 184 68.54 -6.95 -57.94
N LEU A 185 68.91 -7.77 -56.97
CA LEU A 185 69.59 -9.04 -57.22
C LEU A 185 68.73 -10.01 -58.03
N GLU A 186 67.43 -10.10 -57.76
CA GLU A 186 66.49 -10.90 -58.55
C GLU A 186 66.44 -10.43 -60.01
N SER A 187 66.34 -9.12 -60.24
CA SER A 187 66.38 -8.55 -61.59
C SER A 187 67.71 -8.84 -62.31
N LYS A 188 68.82 -8.81 -61.57
CA LYS A 188 70.15 -9.13 -62.10
C LYS A 188 70.27 -10.60 -62.47
N VAL A 189 69.79 -11.51 -61.63
CA VAL A 189 69.75 -12.95 -61.92
C VAL A 189 68.92 -13.24 -63.18
N VAL A 190 67.79 -12.55 -63.37
CA VAL A 190 66.99 -12.69 -64.60
C VAL A 190 67.77 -12.22 -65.84
N ASN A 191 68.49 -11.11 -65.73
CA ASN A 191 69.32 -10.61 -66.84
C ASN A 191 70.52 -11.53 -67.14
N ASP A 192 71.17 -12.05 -66.10
CA ASP A 192 72.29 -12.97 -66.21
C ASP A 192 71.85 -14.33 -66.79
N LYS A 193 70.63 -14.80 -66.47
CA LYS A 193 70.04 -15.98 -67.15
C LYS A 193 69.81 -15.73 -68.64
N LYS A 194 69.27 -14.57 -69.01
CA LYS A 194 69.06 -14.20 -70.42
C LYS A 194 70.37 -14.04 -71.19
N SER A 195 71.44 -13.58 -70.54
CA SER A 195 72.76 -13.48 -71.17
C SER A 195 73.38 -14.86 -71.34
N LEU A 196 73.22 -15.76 -70.36
CA LEU A 196 73.63 -17.16 -70.46
C LEU A 196 72.96 -17.88 -71.64
N GLU A 197 71.63 -17.76 -71.78
CA GLU A 197 70.88 -18.34 -72.90
C GLU A 197 71.41 -17.86 -74.26
N ARG A 198 71.78 -16.57 -74.38
CA ARG A 198 72.38 -16.02 -75.61
C ARG A 198 73.77 -16.61 -75.88
N ILE A 199 74.58 -16.79 -74.84
CA ILE A 199 75.92 -17.38 -74.96
C ILE A 199 75.81 -18.84 -75.36
N GLU A 200 74.92 -19.62 -74.76
CA GLU A 200 74.66 -21.02 -75.13
C GLU A 200 74.21 -21.16 -76.59
N LEU A 201 73.32 -20.26 -77.05
CA LEU A 201 72.85 -20.25 -78.43
C LEU A 201 73.98 -19.88 -79.41
N ASN A 202 74.88 -18.99 -79.02
CA ASN A 202 76.09 -18.67 -79.78
C ASN A 202 77.10 -19.83 -79.77
N GLN A 203 77.26 -20.51 -78.65
CA GLN A 203 78.12 -21.69 -78.53
C GLN A 203 77.61 -22.83 -79.42
N ALA A 204 76.30 -23.05 -79.49
CA ALA A 204 75.70 -24.01 -80.42
C ALA A 204 75.98 -23.65 -81.89
N LYS A 205 75.88 -22.35 -82.26
CA LYS A 205 76.23 -21.87 -83.61
C LYS A 205 77.72 -22.07 -83.93
N ILE A 206 78.60 -21.81 -82.96
CA ILE A 206 80.04 -22.03 -83.12
C ILE A 206 80.33 -23.53 -83.27
N GLN A 207 79.68 -24.39 -82.48
CA GLN A 207 79.82 -25.84 -82.64
C GLN A 207 79.34 -26.34 -84.00
N THR A 208 78.24 -25.80 -84.55
CA THR A 208 77.84 -26.13 -85.93
C THR A 208 78.88 -25.69 -86.95
N LYS A 209 79.50 -24.52 -86.74
CA LYS A 209 80.58 -24.01 -87.60
C LYS A 209 81.84 -24.88 -87.52
N ILE A 210 82.19 -25.33 -86.32
CA ILE A 210 83.31 -26.26 -86.10
C ILE A 210 83.05 -27.58 -86.83
N ARG A 211 81.84 -28.14 -86.75
CA ARG A 211 81.48 -29.37 -87.50
C ARG A 211 81.54 -29.19 -89.03
N GLU A 212 81.17 -28.02 -89.54
CA GLU A 212 81.32 -27.68 -90.96
C GLU A 212 82.81 -27.62 -91.35
N LEU A 213 83.64 -27.00 -90.51
CA LEU A 213 85.08 -26.92 -90.73
C LEU A 213 85.77 -28.29 -90.61
N GLU A 214 85.41 -29.11 -89.63
CA GLU A 214 85.90 -30.49 -89.49
C GLU A 214 85.57 -31.33 -90.73
N LYS A 215 84.37 -31.19 -91.31
CA LYS A 215 84.04 -31.83 -92.60
C LYS A 215 84.92 -31.32 -93.74
N SER A 216 85.21 -30.03 -93.80
CA SER A 216 86.11 -29.47 -94.82
C SER A 216 87.57 -29.91 -94.64
N ILE A 217 88.00 -30.15 -93.40
CA ILE A 217 89.31 -30.73 -93.09
C ILE A 217 89.35 -32.20 -93.51
N ASP A 218 88.30 -32.96 -93.24
CA ASP A 218 88.18 -34.37 -93.65
C ASP A 218 88.17 -34.55 -95.19
N GLU A 219 87.62 -33.56 -95.91
CA GLU A 219 87.71 -33.45 -97.38
C GLU A 219 89.13 -33.08 -97.85
N ALA A 220 89.81 -32.17 -97.14
CA ALA A 220 91.20 -31.80 -97.41
C ALA A 220 92.19 -32.93 -97.11
N GLU A 221 91.99 -33.70 -96.04
CA GLU A 221 92.80 -34.87 -95.69
C GLU A 221 92.64 -36.00 -96.72
N LYS A 222 91.45 -36.19 -97.31
CA LYS A 222 91.26 -37.11 -98.44
C LYS A 222 92.00 -36.65 -99.70
N LEU A 223 92.10 -35.34 -99.93
CA LEU A 223 92.91 -34.76 -101.01
C LEU A 223 94.42 -34.90 -100.72
N GLN A 224 94.84 -34.77 -99.46
CA GLN A 224 96.23 -34.93 -99.03
C GLN A 224 96.68 -36.40 -99.11
N ALA A 225 95.82 -37.35 -98.74
CA ALA A 225 96.07 -38.79 -98.93
C ALA A 225 96.14 -39.21 -100.42
N ALA A 226 95.52 -38.46 -101.32
CA ALA A 226 95.65 -38.65 -102.77
C ALA A 226 97.00 -38.10 -103.30
N ILE A 227 97.53 -37.05 -102.68
CA ILE A 227 98.85 -36.46 -102.99
C ILE A 227 100.00 -37.30 -102.41
N GLU A 228 99.84 -37.86 -101.20
CA GLU A 228 100.85 -38.71 -100.54
C GLU A 228 101.06 -40.07 -101.23
N LYS A 229 100.07 -40.58 -101.98
CA LYS A 229 100.25 -41.77 -102.85
C LYS A 229 101.08 -41.49 -104.11
N GLN A 230 101.34 -40.23 -104.44
CA GLN A 230 102.06 -39.81 -105.64
C GLN A 230 103.48 -39.28 -105.35
N SER A 231 103.90 -39.20 -104.08
CA SER A 231 105.21 -38.68 -103.67
C SER A 231 106.05 -39.72 -102.93
N ASN A 232 106.35 -40.84 -103.60
CA ASN A 232 107.53 -41.63 -103.29
C ASN A 232 108.71 -41.10 -104.11
N LEU A 233 109.90 -41.04 -103.49
CA LEU A 233 111.27 -40.85 -104.03
C LEU A 233 111.88 -39.46 -103.87
N ILE A 234 112.71 -39.29 -102.82
CA ILE A 234 114.02 -38.60 -102.68
C ILE A 234 114.30 -38.53 -101.16
N LEU A 235 114.97 -39.54 -100.57
CA LEU A 235 116.41 -39.63 -100.26
C LEU A 235 116.86 -38.85 -98.99
N ASN A 236 117.29 -39.66 -98.00
CA ASN A 236 118.44 -39.49 -97.09
C ASN A 236 118.37 -38.41 -95.98
N GLN A 237 118.88 -38.57 -94.74
CA GLN A 237 119.60 -39.65 -94.04
C GLN A 237 119.81 -39.20 -92.57
N ASN A 238 119.92 -40.18 -91.65
CA ASN A 238 120.73 -40.19 -90.40
C ASN A 238 120.28 -39.30 -89.21
N GLN A 239 120.52 -39.61 -87.93
CA GLN A 239 120.86 -40.80 -87.13
C GLN A 239 120.73 -40.35 -85.65
N ILE A 240 120.06 -41.16 -84.82
CA ILE A 240 120.39 -41.55 -83.43
C ILE A 240 120.87 -40.47 -82.44
N ASN A 241 120.10 -40.21 -81.35
CA ASN A 241 120.52 -40.46 -79.94
C ASN A 241 119.59 -39.83 -78.88
N GLU A 242 119.32 -40.61 -77.83
CA GLU A 242 119.36 -40.29 -76.38
C GLU A 242 118.84 -38.95 -75.80
N GLU A 243 118.11 -38.11 -76.54
CA GLU A 243 117.41 -36.91 -76.02
C GLU A 243 115.96 -37.19 -75.57
N LEU A 244 115.38 -38.32 -76.00
CA LEU A 244 113.98 -38.68 -75.75
C LEU A 244 113.64 -38.96 -74.27
N TYR A 245 114.63 -39.17 -73.40
CA TYR A 245 114.37 -39.42 -71.98
C TYR A 245 114.43 -38.16 -71.12
N SER A 246 115.16 -37.11 -71.53
CA SER A 246 115.15 -35.81 -70.83
C SER A 246 113.96 -34.94 -71.26
N GLU A 247 113.57 -34.98 -72.53
CA GLU A 247 112.34 -34.32 -72.98
C GLU A 247 111.10 -34.93 -72.33
N TYR A 248 111.07 -36.25 -72.07
CA TYR A 248 109.95 -36.89 -71.39
C TYR A 248 109.84 -36.52 -69.90
N THR A 249 110.96 -36.26 -69.21
CA THR A 249 110.95 -35.78 -67.82
C THR A 249 110.58 -34.29 -67.74
N ASP A 250 111.04 -33.48 -68.67
CA ASP A 250 110.70 -32.06 -68.74
C ASP A 250 109.24 -31.86 -69.19
N LEU A 251 108.72 -32.69 -70.11
CA LEU A 251 107.29 -32.69 -70.45
C LEU A 251 106.41 -33.10 -69.26
N LYS A 252 106.88 -34.02 -68.40
CA LYS A 252 106.10 -34.51 -67.25
C LYS A 252 106.07 -33.52 -66.08
N GLU A 253 107.16 -32.78 -65.86
CA GLU A 253 107.18 -31.67 -64.90
C GLU A 253 106.37 -30.46 -65.40
N THR A 254 106.47 -30.11 -66.69
CA THR A 254 105.62 -29.07 -67.29
C THR A 254 104.13 -29.46 -67.31
N PHE A 255 103.79 -30.75 -67.47
CA PHE A 255 102.41 -31.23 -67.35
C PHE A 255 101.88 -31.14 -65.91
N LYS A 256 102.72 -31.41 -64.89
CA LYS A 256 102.33 -31.22 -63.48
C LYS A 256 102.15 -29.75 -63.13
N ILE A 257 103.02 -28.87 -63.63
CA ILE A 257 102.94 -27.41 -63.41
C ILE A 257 101.71 -26.82 -64.12
N SER A 258 101.36 -27.31 -65.32
CA SER A 258 100.15 -26.88 -66.04
C SER A 258 98.85 -27.53 -65.54
N ALA A 259 98.90 -28.71 -64.91
CA ALA A 259 97.73 -29.36 -64.30
C ALA A 259 97.38 -28.79 -62.90
N LEU A 260 98.34 -28.23 -62.17
CA LEU A 260 98.13 -27.60 -60.86
C LEU A 260 97.03 -26.51 -60.84
N PRO A 261 96.98 -25.55 -61.77
CA PRO A 261 95.91 -24.55 -61.82
C PRO A 261 94.55 -25.18 -62.12
N LEU A 262 94.50 -26.22 -62.96
CA LEU A 262 93.26 -26.95 -63.26
C LEU A 262 92.74 -27.74 -62.04
N GLN A 263 93.65 -28.34 -61.28
CA GLN A 263 93.33 -29.06 -60.04
C GLN A 263 92.89 -28.11 -58.93
N ASN A 264 93.49 -26.92 -58.83
CA ASN A 264 93.06 -25.87 -57.92
C ASN A 264 91.69 -25.29 -58.30
N GLN A 265 91.40 -25.12 -59.60
CA GLN A 265 90.08 -24.72 -60.08
C GLN A 265 89.02 -25.79 -59.78
N LEU A 266 89.34 -27.07 -59.97
CA LEU A 266 88.44 -28.16 -59.63
C LEU A 266 88.12 -28.19 -58.13
N ASN A 267 89.13 -28.03 -57.27
CA ASN A 267 88.93 -27.97 -55.83
C ASN A 267 88.16 -26.70 -55.40
N ALA A 268 88.36 -25.57 -56.08
CA ALA A 268 87.56 -24.37 -55.85
C ALA A 268 86.08 -24.60 -56.19
N HIS A 269 85.78 -25.25 -57.32
CA HIS A 269 84.41 -25.59 -57.69
C HIS A 269 83.77 -26.65 -56.79
N ILE A 270 84.54 -27.62 -56.29
CA ILE A 270 84.05 -28.59 -55.30
C ILE A 270 83.70 -27.88 -53.99
N ASN A 271 84.55 -26.97 -53.51
CA ASN A 271 84.27 -26.18 -52.31
C ASN A 271 83.05 -25.26 -52.50
N GLU A 272 82.91 -24.61 -53.66
CA GLU A 272 81.71 -23.83 -54.00
C GLU A 272 80.44 -24.69 -54.02
N ARG A 273 80.50 -25.88 -54.64
CA ARG A 273 79.38 -26.84 -54.66
C ARG A 273 78.98 -27.25 -53.24
N ASP A 274 79.94 -27.57 -52.39
CA ASP A 274 79.68 -28.01 -51.02
C ASP A 274 79.12 -26.87 -50.15
N LEU A 275 79.57 -25.64 -50.38
CA LEU A 275 79.01 -24.44 -49.75
C LEU A 275 77.54 -24.22 -50.17
N ILE A 276 77.25 -24.31 -51.47
CA ILE A 276 75.88 -24.20 -52.01
C ILE A 276 74.99 -25.34 -51.47
N LEU A 277 75.50 -26.57 -51.38
CA LEU A 277 74.75 -27.68 -50.80
C LEU A 277 74.41 -27.46 -49.32
N SER A 278 75.33 -26.88 -48.55
CA SER A 278 75.09 -26.50 -47.15
C SER A 278 74.04 -25.38 -47.02
N GLU A 279 74.07 -24.40 -47.93
CA GLU A 279 73.06 -23.34 -48.00
C GLU A 279 71.68 -23.91 -48.35
N ILE A 280 71.59 -24.81 -49.33
CA ILE A 280 70.35 -25.50 -49.71
C ILE A 280 69.79 -26.30 -48.52
N GLN A 281 70.64 -27.03 -47.77
CA GLN A 281 70.20 -27.74 -46.57
C GLN A 281 69.67 -26.79 -45.49
N SER A 282 70.32 -25.64 -45.29
CA SER A 282 69.87 -24.63 -44.31
C SER A 282 68.51 -24.02 -44.70
N ILE A 283 68.30 -23.75 -46.00
CA ILE A 283 67.05 -23.21 -46.54
C ILE A 283 65.93 -24.25 -46.42
N ASN A 284 66.20 -25.51 -46.76
CA ASN A 284 65.22 -26.59 -46.62
C ASN A 284 64.81 -26.80 -45.16
N SER A 285 65.76 -26.72 -44.22
CA SER A 285 65.43 -26.79 -42.79
C SER A 285 64.55 -25.62 -42.33
N SER A 286 64.78 -24.43 -42.88
CA SER A 286 64.00 -23.22 -42.60
C SER A 286 62.59 -23.29 -43.21
N LEU A 287 62.45 -23.81 -44.43
CA LEU A 287 61.16 -24.08 -45.07
C LEU A 287 60.33 -25.07 -44.25
N LEU A 288 60.94 -26.14 -43.78
CA LEU A 288 60.26 -27.17 -42.98
C LEU A 288 59.81 -26.63 -41.61
N GLN A 289 60.56 -25.69 -41.03
CA GLN A 289 60.13 -24.96 -39.82
C GLN A 289 58.99 -23.98 -40.11
N LEU A 290 59.00 -23.30 -41.26
CA LEU A 290 57.93 -22.40 -41.68
C LEU A 290 56.63 -23.16 -41.97
N ASP A 291 56.70 -24.33 -42.61
CA ASP A 291 55.52 -25.17 -42.88
C ASP A 291 54.88 -25.67 -41.59
N LYS A 292 55.67 -26.18 -40.63
CA LYS A 292 55.17 -26.54 -39.29
C LYS A 292 54.52 -25.36 -38.57
N ARG A 293 55.12 -24.16 -38.69
CA ARG A 293 54.57 -22.94 -38.09
C ARG A 293 53.26 -22.52 -38.76
N LYS A 294 53.15 -22.71 -40.08
CA LYS A 294 51.92 -22.45 -40.83
C LYS A 294 50.79 -23.40 -40.40
N GLU A 295 51.06 -24.70 -40.25
CA GLU A 295 50.08 -25.66 -39.71
C GLU A 295 49.57 -25.22 -38.32
N ILE A 296 50.47 -24.91 -37.39
CA ILE A 296 50.10 -24.45 -36.04
C ILE A 296 49.25 -23.19 -36.09
N LEU A 297 49.57 -22.24 -36.99
CA LEU A 297 48.77 -21.02 -37.15
C LEU A 297 47.39 -21.31 -37.75
N MET A 298 47.28 -22.24 -38.70
CA MET A 298 45.99 -22.66 -39.27
C MET A 298 45.10 -23.36 -38.24
N ASP A 299 45.67 -24.22 -37.39
CA ASP A 299 44.92 -24.87 -36.30
C ASP A 299 44.43 -23.84 -35.28
N ASN A 300 45.28 -22.88 -34.90
CA ASN A 300 44.89 -21.80 -34.00
C ASN A 300 43.78 -20.91 -34.60
N GLU A 301 43.85 -20.61 -35.91
CA GLU A 301 42.83 -19.84 -36.61
C GLU A 301 41.48 -20.57 -36.60
N ASN A 302 41.49 -21.88 -36.88
CA ASN A 302 40.30 -22.73 -36.82
C ASN A 302 39.68 -22.78 -35.42
N ASP A 303 40.51 -22.93 -34.37
CA ASP A 303 40.06 -22.94 -32.97
C ASP A 303 39.42 -21.61 -32.55
N ILE A 304 40.04 -20.49 -32.93
CA ILE A 304 39.52 -19.15 -32.66
C ILE A 304 38.20 -18.93 -33.41
N MET A 305 38.11 -19.39 -34.66
CA MET A 305 36.90 -19.27 -35.48
C MET A 305 35.74 -20.09 -34.91
N TYR A 306 36.01 -21.31 -34.43
CA TYR A 306 35.02 -22.14 -33.73
C TYR A 306 34.52 -21.47 -32.45
N ARG A 307 35.41 -20.92 -31.62
CA ARG A 307 35.04 -20.18 -30.40
C ARG A 307 34.19 -18.96 -30.72
N LYS A 308 34.55 -18.19 -31.75
CA LYS A 308 33.79 -17.02 -32.21
C LYS A 308 32.36 -17.41 -32.60
N ASN A 309 32.18 -18.47 -33.38
CA ASN A 309 30.85 -18.92 -33.82
C ASN A 309 29.99 -19.36 -32.63
N LYS A 310 30.54 -20.17 -31.72
CA LYS A 310 29.84 -20.62 -30.52
C LYS A 310 29.43 -19.46 -29.59
N LEU A 311 30.32 -18.47 -29.44
CA LEU A 311 30.01 -17.28 -28.64
C LEU A 311 28.90 -16.44 -29.28
N ASN A 312 28.88 -16.36 -30.62
CA ASN A 312 27.84 -15.64 -31.36
C ASN A 312 26.47 -16.31 -31.25
N GLU A 313 26.42 -17.65 -31.29
CA GLU A 313 25.20 -18.42 -31.01
C GLU A 313 24.67 -18.17 -29.61
N ASN A 314 25.55 -18.18 -28.61
CA ASN A 314 25.19 -17.89 -27.21
C ASN A 314 24.67 -16.46 -27.05
N LEU A 315 25.28 -15.47 -27.70
CA LEU A 315 24.81 -14.08 -27.70
C LEU A 315 23.41 -13.96 -28.32
N CYS A 316 23.16 -14.64 -29.44
CA CYS A 316 21.83 -14.65 -30.08
C CYS A 316 20.78 -15.29 -29.16
N MET A 317 21.10 -16.39 -28.47
CA MET A 317 20.20 -17.01 -27.50
C MET A 317 19.93 -16.11 -26.29
N LEU A 318 20.96 -15.49 -25.72
CA LEU A 318 20.82 -14.55 -24.60
C LEU A 318 19.95 -13.34 -24.97
N GLN A 319 20.13 -12.79 -26.18
CA GLN A 319 19.31 -11.68 -26.68
C GLN A 319 17.84 -12.06 -26.82
N LYS A 320 17.52 -13.27 -27.32
CA LYS A 320 16.14 -13.75 -27.42
C LYS A 320 15.48 -13.87 -26.03
N ILE A 321 16.16 -14.50 -25.09
CA ILE A 321 15.66 -14.68 -23.71
C ILE A 321 15.48 -13.32 -23.03
N PHE A 322 16.43 -12.40 -23.21
CA PHE A 322 16.34 -11.04 -22.69
C PHE A 322 15.10 -10.32 -23.22
N HIS A 323 14.84 -10.39 -24.53
CA HIS A 323 13.70 -9.71 -25.14
C HIS A 323 12.35 -10.30 -24.70
N GLU A 324 12.28 -11.63 -24.57
CA GLU A 324 11.08 -12.32 -24.07
C GLU A 324 10.79 -11.94 -22.62
N LYS A 325 11.81 -11.95 -21.75
CA LYS A 325 11.68 -11.52 -20.35
C LYS A 325 11.32 -10.03 -20.24
N GLN A 326 11.90 -9.18 -21.08
CA GLN A 326 11.59 -7.74 -21.11
C GLN A 326 10.14 -7.48 -21.54
N ASN A 327 9.63 -8.19 -22.54
CA ASN A 327 8.23 -8.07 -22.98
C ASN A 327 7.26 -8.52 -21.88
N ASN A 328 7.52 -9.67 -21.25
CA ASN A 328 6.72 -10.17 -20.13
C ASN A 328 6.73 -9.19 -18.95
N HIS A 329 7.89 -8.59 -18.66
CA HIS A 329 8.01 -7.58 -17.63
C HIS A 329 7.16 -6.34 -17.91
N VAL A 330 7.21 -5.82 -19.15
CA VAL A 330 6.39 -4.65 -19.55
C VAL A 330 4.90 -4.98 -19.46
N GLN A 331 4.48 -6.16 -19.93
CA GLN A 331 3.08 -6.58 -19.88
C GLN A 331 2.58 -6.69 -18.43
N LEU A 332 3.33 -7.36 -17.56
CA LEU A 332 2.99 -7.49 -16.14
C LEU A 332 2.97 -6.14 -15.42
N SER A 333 3.88 -5.22 -15.80
CA SER A 333 3.94 -3.87 -15.25
C SER A 333 2.68 -3.06 -15.57
N ILE A 334 2.21 -3.14 -16.81
CA ILE A 334 0.95 -2.50 -17.24
C ILE A 334 -0.23 -3.09 -16.47
N GLU A 335 -0.33 -4.43 -16.39
CA GLU A 335 -1.42 -5.11 -15.66
C GLU A 335 -1.47 -4.69 -14.18
N ILE A 336 -0.32 -4.58 -13.51
CA ILE A 336 -0.25 -4.14 -12.10
C ILE A 336 -0.63 -2.67 -11.98
N GLN A 337 -0.20 -1.81 -12.90
CA GLN A 337 -0.54 -0.39 -12.86
C GLN A 337 -2.05 -0.16 -13.08
N ASP A 338 -2.64 -0.87 -14.05
CA ASP A 338 -4.08 -0.84 -14.30
C ASP A 338 -4.88 -1.39 -13.10
N ALA A 339 -4.39 -2.44 -12.45
CA ALA A 339 -4.99 -2.99 -11.23
C ALA A 339 -4.93 -2.00 -10.06
N LYS A 340 -3.81 -1.26 -9.89
CA LYS A 340 -3.68 -0.20 -8.87
C LYS A 340 -4.68 0.94 -9.10
N ILE A 341 -4.76 1.45 -10.33
CA ILE A 341 -5.72 2.50 -10.69
C ILE A 341 -7.16 2.03 -10.47
N SER A 342 -7.48 0.82 -10.92
CA SER A 342 -8.81 0.24 -10.77
C SER A 342 -9.16 0.00 -9.30
N LYS A 343 -8.20 -0.42 -8.47
CA LYS A 343 -8.38 -0.57 -7.02
C LYS A 343 -8.70 0.75 -6.35
N ASP A 344 -7.97 1.82 -6.65
CA ASP A 344 -8.23 3.12 -6.06
C ASP A 344 -9.62 3.67 -6.45
N GLN A 345 -10.02 3.49 -7.72
CA GLN A 345 -11.37 3.87 -8.17
C GLN A 345 -12.47 3.05 -7.48
N THR A 346 -12.25 1.75 -7.33
CA THR A 346 -13.20 0.83 -6.68
C THR A 346 -13.29 1.10 -5.17
N GLN A 347 -12.17 1.42 -4.54
CA GLN A 347 -12.09 1.81 -3.13
C GLN A 347 -12.86 3.11 -2.89
N LYS A 348 -12.69 4.14 -3.73
CA LYS A 348 -13.48 5.39 -3.65
C LYS A 348 -14.98 5.12 -3.73
N LYS A 349 -15.42 4.30 -4.68
CA LYS A 349 -16.83 3.88 -4.79
C LYS A 349 -17.30 3.11 -3.55
N MET A 350 -16.44 2.27 -2.98
CA MET A 350 -16.75 1.55 -1.74
C MET A 350 -16.86 2.50 -0.55
N ASP A 351 -16.02 3.53 -0.47
CA ASP A 351 -16.05 4.53 0.60
C ASP A 351 -17.32 5.38 0.51
N GLU A 352 -17.69 5.86 -0.69
CA GLU A 352 -18.97 6.55 -0.96
C GLU A 352 -20.20 5.69 -0.59
N LEU A 353 -20.17 4.41 -0.95
CA LEU A 353 -21.22 3.46 -0.61
C LEU A 353 -21.25 3.17 0.90
N THR A 354 -20.08 3.15 1.55
CA THR A 354 -19.97 2.93 2.99
C THR A 354 -20.42 4.15 3.77
N GLU A 355 -20.19 5.35 3.29
CA GLU A 355 -20.72 6.61 3.82
C GLU A 355 -22.24 6.67 3.63
N SER A 356 -22.73 6.30 2.45
CA SER A 356 -24.17 6.17 2.21
C SER A 356 -24.79 5.17 3.21
N LEU A 357 -24.19 3.98 3.36
CA LEU A 357 -24.60 2.98 4.33
C LEU A 357 -24.41 3.45 5.79
N SER A 358 -23.44 4.32 6.09
CA SER A 358 -23.22 4.84 7.45
C SER A 358 -24.31 5.82 7.82
N LEU A 359 -24.75 6.67 6.89
CA LEU A 359 -25.95 7.49 7.05
C LEU A 359 -27.20 6.63 7.28
N TYR A 360 -27.37 5.53 6.54
CA TYR A 360 -28.42 4.55 6.83
C TYR A 360 -28.21 3.78 8.16
N LYS A 361 -26.96 3.62 8.62
CA LYS A 361 -26.60 2.90 9.87
C LYS A 361 -26.65 3.77 11.12
N ILE A 362 -26.48 5.09 11.02
CA ILE A 362 -26.69 6.00 12.16
C ILE A 362 -28.16 5.90 12.63
N ASP A 363 -29.09 5.56 11.74
CA ASP A 363 -30.47 5.20 12.12
C ASP A 363 -30.58 3.80 12.80
N ILE A 364 -29.54 2.95 12.74
CA ILE A 364 -29.40 1.73 13.57
C ILE A 364 -28.83 2.07 14.97
N ILE A 365 -28.46 3.32 15.28
CA ILE A 365 -28.17 3.73 16.66
C ILE A 365 -29.48 3.98 17.45
N GLU A 366 -30.60 4.26 16.78
CA GLU A 366 -31.95 3.94 17.33
C GLU A 366 -32.18 2.41 17.44
N GLY A 367 -31.25 1.62 16.93
CA GLY A 367 -31.32 0.19 16.75
C GLY A 367 -30.97 -0.67 17.95
N GLU A 368 -30.51 -0.16 19.10
CA GLU A 368 -30.65 -0.98 20.32
C GLU A 368 -32.12 -1.18 20.65
N ASN A 369 -32.92 -0.11 20.61
CA ASN A 369 -34.36 -0.19 20.79
C ASN A 369 -35.02 -0.96 19.64
N GLN A 370 -34.64 -0.72 18.39
CA GLN A 370 -35.18 -1.45 17.24
C GLN A 370 -34.79 -2.94 17.25
N LYS A 371 -33.54 -3.31 17.58
CA LYS A 371 -33.10 -4.71 17.72
C LYS A 371 -33.80 -5.37 18.89
N ARG A 372 -33.98 -4.66 20.01
CA ARG A 372 -34.75 -5.15 21.16
C ARG A 372 -36.21 -5.37 20.78
N LEU A 373 -36.83 -4.45 20.05
CA LEU A 373 -38.20 -4.58 19.52
C LEU A 373 -38.32 -5.70 18.48
N ASN A 374 -37.32 -5.91 17.62
CA ASN A 374 -37.28 -7.02 16.67
C ASN A 374 -37.14 -8.37 17.40
N HIS A 375 -36.26 -8.44 18.40
CA HIS A 375 -36.09 -9.62 19.26
C HIS A 375 -37.37 -9.94 20.04
N ILE A 376 -38.06 -8.92 20.54
CA ILE A 376 -39.38 -9.05 21.16
C ILE A 376 -40.40 -9.57 20.13
N ASN A 377 -40.42 -9.04 18.90
CA ASN A 377 -41.31 -9.49 17.83
C ASN A 377 -41.10 -10.98 17.50
N GLU A 378 -39.85 -11.41 17.34
CA GLU A 378 -39.51 -12.82 17.08
C GLU A 378 -39.95 -13.73 18.22
N LYS A 379 -39.67 -13.34 19.47
CA LYS A 379 -40.11 -14.09 20.65
C LYS A 379 -41.63 -14.17 20.76
N LEU A 380 -42.33 -13.05 20.60
CA LEU A 380 -43.80 -13.02 20.69
C LEU A 380 -44.44 -13.88 19.60
N LYS A 381 -43.91 -13.87 18.37
CA LYS A 381 -44.37 -14.75 17.29
C LYS A 381 -44.11 -16.23 17.59
N LEU A 382 -42.99 -16.55 18.25
CA LEU A 382 -42.63 -17.92 18.59
C LEU A 382 -43.49 -18.49 19.73
N PHE A 383 -43.70 -17.70 20.79
CA PHE A 383 -44.45 -18.14 21.98
C PHE A 383 -45.96 -18.05 21.80
N PHE A 384 -46.46 -17.11 20.99
CA PHE A 384 -47.89 -16.88 20.81
C PHE A 384 -48.28 -16.97 19.32
N PRO A 385 -48.85 -18.09 18.86
CA PRO A 385 -49.15 -18.30 17.43
C PRO A 385 -50.21 -17.35 16.86
N GLY A 386 -50.92 -16.60 17.70
CA GLY A 386 -51.88 -15.56 17.30
C GLY A 386 -51.27 -14.20 17.00
N VAL A 387 -49.94 -14.04 17.02
CA VAL A 387 -49.24 -12.79 16.71
C VAL A 387 -48.77 -12.78 15.25
N ARG A 388 -49.33 -11.87 14.44
CA ARG A 388 -49.00 -11.74 13.00
C ARG A 388 -47.72 -10.94 12.75
N GLY A 389 -47.42 -10.00 13.65
CA GLY A 389 -46.22 -9.16 13.60
C GLY A 389 -46.54 -7.67 13.73
N ARG A 390 -45.55 -6.82 13.47
CA ARG A 390 -45.73 -5.36 13.58
C ARG A 390 -46.49 -4.83 12.38
N PHE A 391 -47.39 -3.89 12.63
CA PHE A 391 -48.23 -3.26 11.60
C PHE A 391 -47.40 -2.58 10.52
N GLY A 392 -46.32 -1.88 10.88
CA GLY A 392 -45.42 -1.25 9.90
C GLY A 392 -44.62 -2.21 9.02
N ASP A 393 -44.54 -3.50 9.35
CA ASP A 393 -43.90 -4.53 8.51
C ASP A 393 -44.92 -5.24 7.59
N LEU A 394 -46.21 -5.01 7.79
CA LEU A 394 -47.31 -5.72 7.11
C LEU A 394 -48.01 -4.88 6.04
N ILE A 395 -47.58 -3.65 5.85
CA ILE A 395 -48.14 -2.69 4.89
C ILE A 395 -47.01 -2.06 4.11
N GLU A 396 -47.23 -1.70 2.84
CA GLU A 396 -46.24 -1.00 2.03
C GLU A 396 -46.90 0.09 1.18
N PRO A 397 -46.27 1.27 0.98
CA PRO A 397 -46.79 2.26 0.05
C PRO A 397 -46.67 1.75 -1.39
N ILE A 398 -47.71 1.92 -2.21
CA ILE A 398 -47.70 1.53 -3.64
C ILE A 398 -46.63 2.31 -4.42
N HIS A 399 -46.39 3.58 -4.04
CA HIS A 399 -45.35 4.42 -4.65
C HIS A 399 -44.61 5.22 -3.58
N ARG A 400 -43.28 5.33 -3.75
CA ARG A 400 -42.37 6.07 -2.86
C ARG A 400 -42.78 7.49 -2.51
N ARG A 401 -43.43 8.23 -3.42
CA ARG A 401 -43.86 9.61 -3.16
C ARG A 401 -44.75 9.73 -1.92
N TYR A 402 -45.51 8.69 -1.61
CA TYR A 402 -46.43 8.66 -0.49
C TYR A 402 -45.80 8.19 0.83
N SER A 403 -44.51 7.82 0.85
CA SER A 403 -43.86 7.24 2.04
C SER A 403 -43.88 8.17 3.25
N VAL A 404 -43.67 9.47 3.01
CA VAL A 404 -43.66 10.51 4.06
C VAL A 404 -45.06 10.72 4.64
N ALA A 405 -46.06 10.87 3.76
CA ALA A 405 -47.47 11.01 4.13
C ALA A 405 -47.97 9.77 4.90
N LEU A 406 -47.62 8.57 4.43
CA LEU A 406 -47.95 7.31 5.07
C LEU A 406 -47.34 7.22 6.48
N THR A 407 -46.04 7.50 6.60
CA THR A 407 -45.32 7.47 7.88
C THR A 407 -45.92 8.45 8.89
N LYS A 408 -46.36 9.63 8.43
CA LYS A 408 -47.02 10.62 9.29
C LYS A 408 -48.33 10.10 9.86
N VAL A 409 -49.16 9.47 9.03
CA VAL A 409 -50.51 9.03 9.42
C VAL A 409 -50.46 7.77 10.29
N ILE A 410 -49.56 6.83 10.01
CA ILE A 410 -49.38 5.65 10.87
C ILE A 410 -48.91 6.08 12.27
N GLY A 411 -47.94 7.00 12.34
CA GLY A 411 -47.46 7.56 13.59
C GLY A 411 -47.02 6.50 14.60
N ARG A 412 -47.67 6.47 15.77
CA ARG A 412 -47.34 5.51 16.86
C ARG A 412 -47.74 4.07 16.54
N HIS A 413 -48.62 3.86 15.57
CA HIS A 413 -49.06 2.51 15.19
C HIS A 413 -48.02 1.76 14.34
N VAL A 414 -46.91 2.40 13.96
CA VAL A 414 -45.84 1.77 13.17
C VAL A 414 -45.24 0.58 13.92
N GLU A 415 -45.14 0.68 15.24
CA GLU A 415 -44.58 -0.34 16.14
C GLU A 415 -45.65 -1.21 16.81
N ALA A 416 -46.92 -1.03 16.47
CA ALA A 416 -48.00 -1.80 17.06
C ALA A 416 -48.02 -3.24 16.52
N PHE A 417 -48.27 -4.22 17.39
CA PHE A 417 -48.35 -5.64 17.04
C PHE A 417 -49.78 -6.03 16.66
N VAL A 418 -49.95 -6.64 15.50
CA VAL A 418 -51.22 -7.20 15.03
C VAL A 418 -51.41 -8.59 15.62
N VAL A 419 -52.56 -8.82 16.26
CA VAL A 419 -52.92 -10.09 16.90
C VAL A 419 -54.32 -10.53 16.51
N ASP A 420 -54.59 -11.83 16.56
CA ASP A 420 -55.89 -12.37 16.11
C ASP A 420 -57.03 -12.01 17.08
N ASN A 421 -56.80 -12.14 18.40
CA ASN A 421 -57.81 -12.01 19.45
C ASN A 421 -57.35 -11.13 20.62
N HIS A 422 -58.31 -10.62 21.40
CA HIS A 422 -58.03 -9.89 22.65
C HIS A 422 -57.26 -10.73 23.67
N ASN A 423 -57.59 -12.03 23.79
CA ASN A 423 -56.93 -12.92 24.75
C ASN A 423 -55.43 -13.03 24.48
N VAL A 424 -55.04 -13.23 23.22
CA VAL A 424 -53.64 -13.24 22.79
C VAL A 424 -52.94 -11.91 23.12
N ALA A 425 -53.64 -10.78 23.01
CA ALA A 425 -53.09 -9.48 23.40
C ALA A 425 -52.79 -9.41 24.91
N PHE A 426 -53.69 -9.94 25.75
CA PHE A 426 -53.50 -9.99 27.20
C PHE A 426 -52.32 -10.89 27.58
N ASP A 427 -52.24 -12.09 26.99
CA ASP A 427 -51.15 -13.02 27.23
C ASP A 427 -49.79 -12.40 26.84
N CYS A 428 -49.74 -11.69 25.70
CA CYS A 428 -48.54 -10.96 25.28
C CYS A 428 -48.17 -9.81 26.24
N ILE A 429 -49.16 -9.09 26.79
CA ILE A 429 -48.92 -8.01 27.76
C ILE A 429 -48.39 -8.57 29.08
N GLU A 430 -48.92 -9.69 29.55
CA GLU A 430 -48.45 -10.37 30.75
C GLU A 430 -47.00 -10.83 30.57
N TYR A 431 -46.68 -11.46 29.44
CA TYR A 431 -45.32 -11.84 29.09
C TYR A 431 -44.35 -10.63 29.07
N LEU A 432 -44.75 -9.51 28.47
CA LEU A 432 -43.92 -8.30 28.47
C LEU A 432 -43.68 -7.74 29.87
N ARG A 433 -44.66 -7.89 30.78
CA ARG A 433 -44.55 -7.44 32.18
C ARG A 433 -43.61 -8.35 32.97
N GLU A 434 -43.75 -9.67 32.85
CA GLU A 434 -42.89 -10.64 33.54
C GLU A 434 -41.43 -10.51 33.13
N GLN A 435 -41.18 -10.32 31.83
CA GLN A 435 -39.84 -10.21 31.26
C GLN A 435 -39.28 -8.78 31.30
N GLN A 436 -40.02 -7.81 31.86
CA GLN A 436 -39.65 -6.39 31.94
C GLN A 436 -39.22 -5.80 30.58
N LEU A 437 -39.91 -6.20 29.51
CA LEU A 437 -39.57 -5.87 28.11
C LEU A 437 -40.15 -4.52 27.64
N GLY A 438 -40.77 -3.76 28.55
CA GLY A 438 -41.32 -2.43 28.28
C GLY A 438 -42.78 -2.45 27.85
N ARG A 439 -43.22 -1.39 27.15
CA ARG A 439 -44.62 -1.18 26.72
C ARG A 439 -44.75 -1.37 25.22
N ALA A 440 -45.78 -2.10 24.79
CA ALA A 440 -46.15 -2.25 23.39
C ALA A 440 -47.64 -1.96 23.17
N ILE A 441 -48.02 -1.69 21.91
CA ILE A 441 -49.41 -1.50 21.48
C ILE A 441 -49.83 -2.76 20.72
N PHE A 442 -50.98 -3.33 21.05
CA PHE A 442 -51.54 -4.49 20.36
C PHE A 442 -52.84 -4.12 19.63
N LEU A 443 -52.99 -4.59 18.40
CA LEU A 443 -54.12 -4.33 17.51
C LEU A 443 -54.84 -5.66 17.21
N PRO A 444 -55.93 -5.98 17.95
CA PRO A 444 -56.67 -7.23 17.78
C PRO A 444 -57.60 -7.18 16.56
N LEU A 445 -57.47 -8.15 15.64
CA LEU A 445 -58.27 -8.24 14.42
C LEU A 445 -59.78 -8.32 14.71
N ASN A 446 -60.18 -9.15 15.68
CA ASN A 446 -61.60 -9.36 16.02
C ASN A 446 -62.20 -8.24 16.89
N GLY A 447 -61.37 -7.36 17.45
CA GLY A 447 -61.75 -6.42 18.51
C GLY A 447 -61.92 -4.97 18.10
N ILE A 448 -61.44 -4.61 16.91
CA ILE A 448 -61.30 -3.22 16.49
C ILE A 448 -62.61 -2.73 15.86
N ARG A 449 -63.21 -1.73 16.50
CA ARG A 449 -64.35 -0.99 15.92
C ARG A 449 -63.84 0.00 14.88
N THR A 450 -64.28 -0.17 13.64
CA THR A 450 -63.95 0.72 12.53
C THR A 450 -65.16 1.53 12.10
N LYS A 451 -64.91 2.72 11.56
CA LYS A 451 -65.93 3.45 10.79
C LYS A 451 -65.82 3.03 9.33
N SER A 452 -66.95 2.91 8.64
CA SER A 452 -66.98 2.67 7.20
C SER A 452 -66.31 3.83 6.45
N ILE A 453 -65.64 3.50 5.35
CA ILE A 453 -65.04 4.50 4.48
C ILE A 453 -66.15 5.23 3.73
N ASP A 454 -66.13 6.56 3.74
CA ASP A 454 -67.10 7.33 2.94
C ASP A 454 -66.64 7.37 1.48
N GLU A 455 -67.34 6.66 0.61
CA GLU A 455 -67.00 6.58 -0.82
C GLU A 455 -67.06 7.94 -1.52
N LYS A 456 -67.82 8.89 -0.97
CA LYS A 456 -67.89 10.29 -1.44
C LYS A 456 -66.52 10.96 -1.48
N TYR A 457 -65.57 10.54 -0.64
CA TYR A 457 -64.23 11.10 -0.63
C TYR A 457 -63.37 10.67 -1.83
N ARG A 458 -63.74 9.63 -2.57
CA ARG A 458 -63.07 9.26 -3.84
C ARG A 458 -63.43 10.19 -5.00
N GLN A 459 -64.55 10.91 -4.89
CA GLN A 459 -65.05 11.82 -5.92
C GLN A 459 -64.56 13.26 -5.72
N LEU A 460 -63.76 13.51 -4.68
CA LEU A 460 -63.10 14.79 -4.47
C LEU A 460 -62.04 14.96 -5.57
N GLY A 461 -62.29 15.86 -6.50
CA GLY A 461 -61.35 16.19 -7.58
C GLY A 461 -60.04 16.81 -7.07
N GLY A 462 -59.14 17.11 -8.01
CA GLY A 462 -57.78 17.58 -7.70
C GLY A 462 -56.78 16.42 -7.60
N THR A 463 -55.73 16.59 -6.78
CA THR A 463 -54.72 15.54 -6.51
C THR A 463 -55.14 14.61 -5.36
N THR A 464 -56.31 14.87 -4.76
CA THR A 464 -56.72 14.21 -3.52
C THR A 464 -57.07 12.73 -3.72
N LYS A 465 -56.55 11.88 -2.83
CA LYS A 465 -56.82 10.43 -2.84
C LYS A 465 -56.99 9.90 -1.42
N LEU A 466 -57.79 8.85 -1.26
CA LEU A 466 -57.86 8.13 0.02
C LEU A 466 -56.55 7.40 0.28
N LEU A 467 -56.00 7.56 1.48
CA LEU A 467 -54.72 6.94 1.83
C LEU A 467 -54.81 5.41 1.81
N VAL A 468 -55.99 4.83 2.12
CA VAL A 468 -56.23 3.38 2.07
C VAL A 468 -56.02 2.81 0.66
N ASP A 469 -56.34 3.56 -0.39
CA ASP A 469 -56.22 3.11 -1.79
C ASP A 469 -54.76 3.19 -2.30
N ILE A 470 -53.83 3.75 -1.50
CA ILE A 470 -52.43 4.02 -1.86
C ILE A 470 -51.47 3.06 -1.12
N ILE A 471 -52.02 2.15 -0.31
CA ILE A 471 -51.28 1.19 0.50
C ILE A 471 -51.55 -0.21 -0.02
N ASN A 472 -50.49 -1.00 -0.14
CA ASN A 472 -50.54 -2.44 -0.39
C ASN A 472 -50.58 -3.19 0.96
N PHE A 473 -51.57 -4.06 1.15
CA PHE A 473 -51.76 -4.84 2.38
C PHE A 473 -52.62 -6.08 2.12
N ASP A 474 -52.48 -7.09 2.99
CA ASP A 474 -53.26 -8.33 2.90
C ASP A 474 -54.72 -8.15 3.36
N THR A 475 -55.65 -8.89 2.75
CA THR A 475 -57.10 -8.73 2.96
C THR A 475 -57.55 -8.86 4.42
N PHE A 476 -56.88 -9.70 5.22
CA PHE A 476 -57.19 -9.87 6.64
C PHE A 476 -56.89 -8.63 7.48
N LEU A 477 -56.00 -7.72 7.03
CA LEU A 477 -55.64 -6.50 7.73
C LEU A 477 -56.63 -5.34 7.51
N LYS A 478 -57.62 -5.51 6.63
CA LYS A 478 -58.60 -4.49 6.27
C LYS A 478 -59.24 -3.80 7.49
N PRO A 479 -59.63 -4.48 8.58
CA PRO A 479 -60.17 -3.80 9.76
C PRO A 479 -59.14 -2.87 10.42
N ILE A 480 -57.88 -3.27 10.51
CA ILE A 480 -56.83 -2.48 11.15
C ILE A 480 -56.43 -1.30 10.27
N VAL A 481 -56.32 -1.51 8.96
CA VAL A 481 -56.05 -0.45 7.98
C VAL A 481 -57.16 0.60 8.03
N ASN A 482 -58.43 0.18 8.07
CA ASN A 482 -59.56 1.10 8.21
C ASN A 482 -59.57 1.85 9.54
N PHE A 483 -59.06 1.25 10.62
CA PHE A 483 -58.92 1.91 11.91
C PHE A 483 -57.83 2.99 11.91
N VAL A 484 -56.64 2.67 11.40
CA VAL A 484 -55.47 3.57 11.43
C VAL A 484 -55.62 4.69 10.41
N PHE A 485 -56.00 4.34 9.17
CA PHE A 485 -56.08 5.27 8.05
C PHE A 485 -57.48 5.85 7.88
N GLY A 486 -58.52 5.01 7.93
CA GLY A 486 -59.93 5.43 7.81
C GLY A 486 -60.17 6.41 6.67
N ASN A 487 -60.93 7.48 6.95
CA ASN A 487 -61.23 8.56 6.00
C ASN A 487 -60.11 9.62 5.91
N THR A 488 -58.83 9.20 5.91
CA THR A 488 -57.69 10.11 5.73
C THR A 488 -57.40 10.31 4.25
N LEU A 489 -57.29 11.57 3.83
CA LEU A 489 -56.98 11.96 2.46
C LEU A 489 -55.51 12.37 2.33
N VAL A 490 -54.91 12.13 1.17
CA VAL A 490 -53.58 12.60 0.78
C VAL A 490 -53.73 13.64 -0.33
N CYS A 491 -53.02 14.75 -0.23
CA CYS A 491 -52.90 15.76 -1.29
C CYS A 491 -51.43 16.00 -1.62
N ASP A 492 -51.15 16.46 -2.83
CA ASP A 492 -49.79 16.78 -3.26
C ASP A 492 -49.29 18.05 -2.56
N ASP A 493 -50.07 19.12 -2.62
CA ASP A 493 -49.71 20.42 -2.07
C ASP A 493 -50.32 20.71 -0.67
N ILE A 494 -49.61 21.54 0.11
CA ILE A 494 -50.06 21.97 1.44
C ILE A 494 -51.31 22.85 1.34
N ASP A 495 -51.36 23.76 0.36
CA ASP A 495 -52.49 24.66 0.16
C ASP A 495 -53.75 23.91 -0.27
N GLU A 496 -53.58 22.87 -1.10
CA GLU A 496 -54.67 21.96 -1.45
C GLU A 496 -55.14 21.18 -0.22
N ALA A 497 -54.21 20.64 0.58
CA ALA A 497 -54.53 19.94 1.83
C ALA A 497 -55.28 20.83 2.83
N LEU A 498 -54.92 22.11 2.93
CA LEU A 498 -55.60 23.09 3.76
C LEU A 498 -57.03 23.32 3.29
N LYS A 499 -57.23 23.59 2.00
CA LYS A 499 -58.56 23.81 1.40
C LYS A 499 -59.48 22.59 1.58
N VAL A 500 -58.93 21.40 1.38
CA VAL A 500 -59.68 20.13 1.48
C VAL A 500 -59.99 19.79 2.94
N SER A 501 -59.09 20.10 3.88
CA SER A 501 -59.31 19.86 5.31
C SER A 501 -60.37 20.80 5.90
N MET A 502 -60.42 22.05 5.42
CA MET A 502 -61.33 23.11 5.86
C MET A 502 -62.62 23.24 5.03
N GLY A 503 -62.87 22.31 4.09
CA GLY A 503 -63.94 22.42 3.09
C GLY A 503 -65.33 22.80 3.62
N TYR A 504 -66.12 23.45 2.76
CA TYR A 504 -67.33 24.24 3.03
C TYR A 504 -68.45 23.64 3.93
N LEU A 505 -68.48 22.32 4.20
CA LEU A 505 -69.52 21.68 5.05
C LEU A 505 -69.00 20.71 6.12
N GLU A 506 -67.89 19.99 5.91
CA GLU A 506 -67.38 19.02 6.89
C GLU A 506 -65.84 19.06 6.94
N ARG A 507 -65.30 19.09 8.16
CA ARG A 507 -63.86 18.99 8.40
C ARG A 507 -63.34 17.58 8.15
N ARG A 508 -62.25 17.48 7.39
CA ARG A 508 -61.65 16.20 6.98
C ARG A 508 -60.23 16.05 7.49
N LYS A 509 -59.80 14.79 7.68
CA LYS A 509 -58.41 14.49 8.04
C LYS A 509 -57.61 14.39 6.75
N VAL A 510 -56.60 15.24 6.57
CA VAL A 510 -55.84 15.37 5.32
C VAL A 510 -54.36 15.44 5.61
N VAL A 511 -53.53 14.77 4.81
CA VAL A 511 -52.07 14.82 4.87
C VAL A 511 -51.50 15.28 3.53
N SER A 512 -50.51 16.17 3.54
CA SER A 512 -49.75 16.51 2.32
C SER A 512 -48.62 15.52 2.06
N LEU A 513 -48.10 15.44 0.83
CA LEU A 513 -46.91 14.62 0.51
C LEU A 513 -45.70 14.98 1.37
N ASP A 514 -45.56 16.25 1.77
CA ASP A 514 -44.50 16.72 2.67
C ASP A 514 -44.67 16.28 4.14
N GLY A 515 -45.79 15.61 4.47
CA GLY A 515 -46.06 15.09 5.80
C GLY A 515 -46.70 16.10 6.77
N THR A 516 -47.30 17.18 6.25
CA THR A 516 -48.15 18.05 7.08
C THR A 516 -49.52 17.40 7.25
N LEU A 517 -49.96 17.22 8.50
CA LEU A 517 -51.21 16.55 8.84
C LEU A 517 -52.21 17.55 9.42
N PHE A 518 -53.38 17.61 8.80
CA PHE A 518 -54.56 18.35 9.24
C PHE A 518 -55.57 17.37 9.84
N LEU A 519 -55.93 17.54 11.10
CA LEU A 519 -56.91 16.71 11.80
C LEU A 519 -58.29 17.38 11.80
N LYS A 520 -59.36 16.57 11.90
CA LYS A 520 -60.76 17.06 11.91
C LYS A 520 -61.04 18.08 13.04
N ASN A 521 -60.31 17.99 14.15
CA ASN A 521 -60.42 18.90 15.29
C ASN A 521 -59.64 20.22 15.12
N GLY A 522 -59.02 20.45 13.96
CA GLY A 522 -58.27 21.68 13.66
C GLY A 522 -56.81 21.67 14.09
N ILE A 523 -56.29 20.54 14.61
CA ILE A 523 -54.86 20.41 14.92
C ILE A 523 -54.07 20.24 13.60
N ILE A 524 -53.00 21.02 13.47
CA ILE A 524 -52.06 20.97 12.35
C ILE A 524 -50.71 20.47 12.88
N SER A 525 -50.13 19.46 12.25
CA SER A 525 -48.83 18.88 12.65
C SER A 525 -47.89 18.78 11.45
N GLY A 526 -46.78 19.53 11.49
CA GLY A 526 -45.72 19.53 10.47
C GLY A 526 -44.36 19.06 11.00
N GLY A 527 -43.34 19.07 10.13
CA GLY A 527 -41.95 18.71 10.44
C GLY A 527 -41.37 17.68 9.47
N SER A 528 -40.93 18.13 8.30
CA SER A 528 -40.56 17.25 7.18
C SER A 528 -39.21 16.54 7.35
N ILE A 529 -38.24 17.12 8.06
CA ILE A 529 -36.87 16.57 8.16
C ILE A 529 -36.82 15.26 8.97
N SER A 530 -37.43 15.22 10.16
CA SER A 530 -37.47 14.00 10.98
C SER A 530 -38.37 12.93 10.37
N LEU A 531 -39.41 13.34 9.65
CA LEU A 531 -40.30 12.44 8.93
C LEU A 531 -39.67 11.84 7.67
N LYS A 532 -38.93 12.62 6.89
CA LYS A 532 -38.19 12.12 5.72
C LYS A 532 -37.18 11.06 6.14
N ARG A 533 -36.50 11.22 7.29
CA ARG A 533 -35.64 10.17 7.87
C ARG A 533 -36.44 8.92 8.23
N LYS A 534 -37.54 9.04 8.99
CA LYS A 534 -38.39 7.90 9.35
C LYS A 534 -39.03 7.19 8.15
N ALA A 535 -39.30 7.91 7.06
CA ALA A 535 -39.85 7.38 5.83
C ALA A 535 -38.82 6.58 4.99
N GLN A 536 -37.52 6.66 5.29
CA GLN A 536 -36.49 5.83 4.65
C GLN A 536 -36.58 4.36 5.06
N ARG A 537 -37.34 4.00 6.11
CA ARG A 537 -37.63 2.61 6.48
C ARG A 537 -38.29 1.82 5.33
N TRP A 538 -39.07 2.51 4.50
CA TRP A 538 -39.73 1.90 3.34
C TRP A 538 -38.75 1.57 2.19
N ASP A 539 -37.50 2.02 2.25
CA ASP A 539 -36.44 1.75 1.27
C ASP A 539 -35.63 0.46 1.60
N ALA A 540 -36.22 -0.51 2.31
CA ALA A 540 -35.56 -1.77 2.70
C ALA A 540 -34.98 -2.56 1.51
N LYS A 541 -35.63 -2.47 0.34
CA LYS A 541 -35.15 -3.04 -0.92
C LYS A 541 -33.81 -2.43 -1.37
N ARG A 542 -33.65 -1.12 -1.19
CA ARG A 542 -32.41 -0.38 -1.50
C ARG A 542 -31.27 -0.72 -0.55
N LEU A 543 -31.59 -1.05 0.71
CA LEU A 543 -30.60 -1.55 1.67
C LEU A 543 -30.04 -2.92 1.24
N GLY A 544 -30.88 -3.80 0.69
CA GLY A 544 -30.46 -5.06 0.09
C GLY A 544 -29.56 -4.85 -1.13
N GLU A 545 -29.95 -3.94 -2.04
CA GLU A 545 -29.17 -3.55 -3.21
C GLU A 545 -27.79 -2.98 -2.83
N PHE A 546 -27.72 -2.07 -1.85
CA PHE A 546 -26.46 -1.50 -1.37
C PHE A 546 -25.55 -2.53 -0.68
N ARG A 547 -26.13 -3.56 -0.02
CA ARG A 547 -25.35 -4.67 0.53
C ARG A 547 -24.76 -5.54 -0.58
N SER A 548 -25.55 -5.89 -1.60
CA SER A 548 -25.07 -6.65 -2.76
C SER A 548 -23.95 -5.89 -3.49
N GLN A 549 -24.16 -4.61 -3.78
CA GLN A 549 -23.15 -3.76 -4.43
C GLN A 549 -21.86 -3.68 -3.61
N LYS A 550 -21.97 -3.62 -2.28
CA LYS A 550 -20.79 -3.64 -1.40
C LYS A 550 -20.02 -4.97 -1.50
N GLU A 551 -20.72 -6.09 -1.51
CA GLU A 551 -20.09 -7.41 -1.66
C GLU A 551 -19.38 -7.55 -3.01
N ASP A 552 -19.99 -7.04 -4.09
CA ASP A 552 -19.40 -7.09 -5.43
C ASP A 552 -18.16 -6.20 -5.53
N LEU A 553 -18.21 -4.98 -4.97
CA LEU A 553 -17.04 -4.09 -4.88
C LEU A 553 -15.91 -4.70 -4.03
N GLN A 554 -16.25 -5.39 -2.94
CA GLN A 554 -15.27 -6.10 -2.13
C GLN A 554 -14.63 -7.26 -2.88
N LYS A 555 -15.39 -8.01 -3.69
CA LYS A 555 -14.83 -9.06 -4.56
C LYS A 555 -13.88 -8.47 -5.60
N SER A 556 -14.24 -7.37 -6.27
CA SER A 556 -13.34 -6.73 -7.24
C SER A 556 -12.05 -6.21 -6.61
N ILE A 557 -12.12 -5.67 -5.39
CA ILE A 557 -10.91 -5.24 -4.65
C ILE A 557 -10.00 -6.44 -4.35
N ARG A 558 -10.55 -7.60 -3.97
CA ARG A 558 -9.76 -8.81 -3.72
C ARG A 558 -9.01 -9.29 -4.97
N ILE A 559 -9.70 -9.34 -6.11
CA ILE A 559 -9.09 -9.74 -7.39
C ILE A 559 -7.96 -8.77 -7.76
N GLN A 560 -8.18 -7.46 -7.59
CA GLN A 560 -7.14 -6.46 -7.86
C GLN A 560 -5.95 -6.57 -6.89
N THR A 561 -6.18 -6.93 -5.62
CA THR A 561 -5.08 -7.18 -4.68
C THR A 561 -4.25 -8.40 -5.05
N GLU A 562 -4.87 -9.49 -5.52
CA GLU A 562 -4.14 -10.68 -5.99
C GLU A 562 -3.26 -10.36 -7.21
N ILE A 563 -3.70 -9.46 -8.09
CA ILE A 563 -2.87 -8.99 -9.21
C ILE A 563 -1.71 -8.13 -8.71
N ILE A 564 -1.94 -7.24 -7.73
CA ILE A 564 -0.88 -6.41 -7.13
C ILE A 564 0.16 -7.26 -6.39
N GLU A 565 -0.22 -8.39 -5.78
CA GLU A 565 0.73 -9.30 -5.14
C GLU A 565 1.77 -9.88 -6.12
N LYS A 566 1.48 -9.90 -7.43
CA LYS A 566 2.45 -10.25 -8.48
C LYS A 566 3.57 -9.22 -8.66
N GLU A 567 3.51 -8.06 -7.98
CA GLU A 567 4.58 -7.05 -7.97
C GLU A 567 5.92 -7.63 -7.47
N ARG A 568 5.88 -8.60 -6.54
CA ARG A 568 7.09 -9.33 -6.14
C ARG A 568 7.71 -10.13 -7.29
N SER A 569 6.87 -10.79 -8.09
CA SER A 569 7.33 -11.51 -9.29
C SER A 569 7.87 -10.56 -10.36
N LEU A 570 7.39 -9.31 -10.37
CA LEU A 570 7.89 -8.27 -11.27
C LEU A 570 9.30 -7.83 -10.86
N ASP A 571 9.54 -7.62 -9.56
CA ASP A 571 10.87 -7.32 -9.01
C ASP A 571 11.88 -8.44 -9.28
N ASP A 572 11.47 -9.70 -9.11
CA ASP A 572 12.30 -10.87 -9.42
C ASP A 572 12.67 -10.91 -10.92
N MET A 573 11.69 -10.66 -11.81
CA MET A 573 11.96 -10.56 -13.25
C MET A 573 12.88 -9.36 -13.59
N HIS A 574 12.73 -8.24 -12.89
CA HIS A 574 13.62 -7.08 -13.05
C HIS A 574 15.07 -7.43 -12.69
N PHE A 575 15.28 -8.21 -11.63
CA PHE A 575 16.61 -8.70 -11.25
C PHE A 575 17.18 -9.66 -12.29
N GLU A 576 16.39 -10.61 -12.79
CA GLU A 576 16.80 -11.52 -13.86
C GLU A 576 17.20 -10.76 -15.15
N ILE A 577 16.43 -9.75 -15.55
CA ILE A 577 16.74 -8.91 -16.72
C ILE A 577 18.08 -8.20 -16.55
N ARG A 578 18.34 -7.62 -15.36
CA ARG A 578 19.65 -6.96 -15.09
C ARG A 578 20.80 -7.95 -15.16
N LYS A 579 20.62 -9.16 -14.62
CA LYS A 579 21.64 -10.21 -14.67
C LYS A 579 21.93 -10.62 -16.12
N LEU A 580 20.89 -10.88 -16.92
CA LEU A 580 21.03 -11.19 -18.35
C LEU A 580 21.69 -10.05 -19.13
N GLN A 581 21.39 -8.79 -18.79
CA GLN A 581 22.03 -7.63 -19.42
C GLN A 581 23.53 -7.57 -19.11
N GLN A 582 23.92 -7.86 -17.87
CA GLN A 582 25.31 -7.92 -17.46
C GLN A 582 26.04 -9.09 -18.14
N ASP A 583 25.43 -10.27 -18.18
CA ASP A 583 25.98 -11.46 -18.86
C ASP A 583 26.16 -11.21 -20.37
N SER A 584 25.17 -10.57 -21.02
CA SER A 584 25.28 -10.13 -22.41
C SER A 584 26.46 -9.17 -22.61
N LEU A 585 26.69 -8.25 -21.68
CA LEU A 585 27.77 -7.26 -21.79
C LEU A 585 29.15 -7.92 -21.69
N TYR A 586 29.30 -8.89 -20.79
CA TYR A 586 30.51 -9.71 -20.69
C TYR A 586 30.76 -10.51 -21.98
N SER A 587 29.76 -11.21 -22.49
CA SER A 587 29.89 -11.98 -23.73
C SER A 587 30.17 -11.09 -24.95
N THR A 588 29.62 -9.87 -25.01
CA THR A 588 29.95 -8.92 -26.10
C THR A 588 31.39 -8.43 -26.03
N ASN A 589 31.92 -8.18 -24.83
CA ASN A 589 33.31 -7.79 -24.65
C ASN A 589 34.26 -8.93 -25.02
N GLU A 590 33.93 -10.16 -24.64
CA GLU A 590 34.70 -11.35 -25.02
C GLU A 590 34.66 -11.58 -26.54
N PHE A 591 33.50 -11.37 -27.19
CA PHE A 591 33.38 -11.41 -28.64
C PHE A 591 34.26 -10.37 -29.33
N ALA A 592 34.22 -9.12 -28.85
CA ALA A 592 35.04 -8.04 -29.40
C ALA A 592 36.54 -8.34 -29.27
N HIS A 593 36.95 -8.94 -28.14
CA HIS A 593 38.33 -9.34 -27.91
C HIS A 593 38.78 -10.47 -28.83
N LEU A 594 37.91 -11.43 -29.13
CA LEU A 594 38.16 -12.50 -30.11
C LEU A 594 38.24 -11.96 -31.54
N VAL A 595 37.38 -10.98 -31.90
CA VAL A 595 37.44 -10.33 -33.22
C VAL A 595 38.75 -9.56 -33.41
N LEU A 596 39.22 -8.85 -32.37
CA LEU A 596 40.51 -8.16 -32.37
C LEU A 596 41.73 -9.09 -32.43
N LEU A 597 41.59 -10.35 -32.00
CA LEU A 597 42.65 -11.36 -32.10
C LEU A 597 42.78 -11.94 -33.52
N ILE A 598 41.71 -11.85 -34.32
CA ILE A 598 41.66 -12.36 -35.71
C ILE A 598 42.06 -11.28 -36.71
N ALA A 599 41.73 -10.00 -36.43
CA ALA A 599 42.09 -8.85 -37.25
C ALA A 599 43.54 -8.42 -37.02
#